data_AF-A0A966MRF6-F1
#
_entry.id   AF-A0A966MRF6-F1
#
_cell.length_a   1.000
_cell.length_b   1.000
_cell.length_c   1.000
_cell.angle_alpha   90.00
_cell.angle_beta   90.00
_cell.angle_gamma   90.00
#
_symmetry.space_group_name_H-M   'P 1'
#
loop_
_entity.id
_entity.type
_entity.pdbx_description
1 polymer ?
#
loop_
_entity_poly.entity_id
_entity_poly.type
_entity_poly.pdbx_seq_one_letter_code
_entity_poly.pdbx_strand_id
1 'polypeptide(L)'
;MAASTPLQIPAERLSGLKRYNLIAGVFHLIQAIAIFALANDFALPVSVNYLKDAPVPGAEFESIVLFDFPVALGVALFSLISAVAHFWIVGPGFKKYANDLSNMRNIARWVEYSISSTLMIVLISLINAVWDIVALMAIAGVNASMILFGWLQEKYEEPGKGSLLPFWFGCIAGIVPWI
;
A
#
# COMPACT_ATOMS: atom_id res chain seq x y z
N MET A 1 20.37 8.88 5.97
CA MET A 1 20.73 10.22 6.41
C MET A 1 19.58 11.14 6.06
N ALA A 2 19.16 12.00 7.01
CA ALA A 2 18.26 13.10 6.66
C ALA A 2 18.97 14.04 5.66
N ALA A 3 18.19 14.75 4.84
CA ALA A 3 18.68 15.76 3.92
C ALA A 3 19.78 16.64 4.55
N SER A 4 20.92 16.78 3.88
CA SER A 4 22.07 17.55 4.39
C SER A 4 21.74 19.04 4.58
N THR A 5 20.74 19.53 3.84
CA THR A 5 20.18 20.87 4.00
C THR A 5 18.65 20.80 3.90
N PRO A 6 17.90 21.19 4.94
CA PRO A 6 16.45 21.25 4.86
C PRO A 6 15.97 22.26 3.82
N LEU A 7 14.95 21.88 3.05
CA LEU A 7 14.26 22.75 2.10
C LEU A 7 13.45 23.82 2.86
N GLN A 8 13.60 25.07 2.45
CA GLN A 8 12.70 26.14 2.87
C GLN A 8 11.43 26.09 2.02
N ILE A 9 10.30 25.74 2.64
CA ILE A 9 9.01 25.65 1.95
C ILE A 9 8.18 26.90 2.28
N PRO A 10 7.82 27.75 1.30
CA PRO A 10 7.00 28.92 1.56
C PRO A 10 5.65 28.55 2.17
N ALA A 11 5.14 29.40 3.08
CA ALA A 11 3.87 29.17 3.77
C ALA A 11 2.69 28.99 2.80
N GLU A 12 2.68 29.75 1.70
CA GLU A 12 1.67 29.63 0.64
C GLU A 12 1.68 28.23 -0.01
N ARG A 13 2.86 27.66 -0.27
CA ARG A 13 2.97 26.30 -0.80
C ARG A 13 2.48 25.25 0.19
N LEU A 14 2.81 25.40 1.47
CA LEU A 14 2.30 24.50 2.52
C LEU A 14 0.77 24.57 2.64
N SER A 15 0.20 25.77 2.54
CA SER A 15 -1.26 25.96 2.49
C SER A 15 -1.88 25.27 1.27
N GLY A 16 -1.25 25.41 0.10
CA GLY A 16 -1.65 24.70 -1.13
C GLY A 16 -1.64 23.18 -0.94
N LEU A 17 -0.55 22.62 -0.41
CA LEU A 17 -0.44 21.17 -0.14
C LEU A 17 -1.49 20.68 0.86
N LYS A 18 -1.81 21.49 1.88
CA LYS A 18 -2.90 21.20 2.82
C LYS A 18 -4.24 21.11 2.09
N ARG A 19 -4.52 22.07 1.20
CA ARG A 19 -5.74 22.07 0.37
C ARG A 19 -5.80 20.85 -0.55
N TYR A 20 -4.70 20.47 -1.19
CA TYR A 20 -4.65 19.28 -2.05
C TYR A 20 -4.93 17.99 -1.27
N ASN A 21 -4.30 17.80 -0.11
CA ASN A 21 -4.56 16.63 0.73
C ASN A 21 -6.02 16.60 1.21
N LEU A 22 -6.61 17.74 1.55
CA LEU A 22 -8.02 17.79 1.94
C LEU A 22 -8.93 17.35 0.80
N ILE A 23 -8.71 17.87 -0.40
CA ILE A 23 -9.50 17.53 -1.59
C ILE A 23 -9.36 16.04 -1.90
N ALA A 24 -8.13 15.51 -1.93
CA ALA A 24 -7.87 14.09 -2.16
C ALA A 24 -8.57 13.19 -1.11
N GLY A 25 -8.47 13.55 0.18
CA GLY A 25 -9.13 12.83 1.26
C GLY A 25 -10.66 12.80 1.12
N VAL A 26 -11.27 13.93 0.72
CA VAL A 26 -12.72 14.00 0.45
C VAL A 26 -13.11 13.11 -0.73
N PHE A 27 -12.36 13.14 -1.83
CA PHE A 27 -12.66 12.27 -2.98
C PHE A 27 -12.55 10.79 -2.64
N HIS A 28 -11.54 10.40 -1.86
CA HIS A 28 -11.39 9.03 -1.39
C HIS A 28 -12.53 8.60 -0.45
N LEU A 29 -12.97 9.48 0.44
CA LEU A 29 -14.09 9.21 1.35
C LEU A 29 -15.40 9.03 0.58
N ILE A 30 -15.70 9.95 -0.35
CA ILE A 30 -16.91 9.86 -1.18
C ILE A 30 -16.91 8.57 -1.98
N GLN A 31 -15.77 8.18 -2.57
CA GLN A 31 -15.65 6.91 -3.29
C GLN A 31 -15.87 5.71 -2.36
N ALA A 32 -15.26 5.68 -1.17
CA ALA A 32 -15.44 4.60 -0.21
C ALA A 32 -16.91 4.44 0.19
N ILE A 33 -17.61 5.54 0.47
CA ILE A 33 -19.05 5.55 0.79
C ILE A 33 -19.87 5.06 -0.41
N ALA A 34 -19.58 5.55 -1.62
CA ALA A 34 -20.31 5.16 -2.82
C ALA A 34 -20.14 3.66 -3.12
N ILE A 35 -18.92 3.13 -3.03
CA ILE A 35 -18.66 1.69 -3.22
C ILE A 35 -19.42 0.89 -2.17
N PHE A 36 -19.34 1.26 -0.90
CA PHE A 36 -20.04 0.56 0.18
C PHE A 36 -21.57 0.56 0.00
N ALA A 37 -22.14 1.68 -0.45
CA ALA A 37 -23.59 1.83 -0.62
C ALA A 37 -24.16 1.18 -1.90
N LEU A 38 -23.34 1.06 -2.95
CA LEU A 38 -23.80 0.64 -4.28
C LEU A 38 -23.33 -0.76 -4.69
N ALA A 39 -22.37 -1.34 -3.99
CA ALA A 39 -21.82 -2.64 -4.35
C ALA A 39 -22.77 -3.80 -4.03
N ASN A 40 -22.58 -4.91 -4.75
CA ASN A 40 -23.20 -6.19 -4.44
C ASN A 40 -22.33 -6.97 -3.43
N ASP A 41 -22.78 -8.18 -3.11
CA ASP A 41 -22.16 -9.13 -2.19
C ASP A 41 -21.12 -10.05 -2.85
N PHE A 42 -20.55 -9.64 -4.00
CA PHE A 42 -19.54 -10.44 -4.68
C PHE A 42 -18.32 -10.70 -3.78
N ALA A 43 -18.00 -11.98 -3.60
CA ALA A 43 -16.90 -12.45 -2.79
C ALA A 43 -16.09 -13.52 -3.54
N LEU A 44 -14.80 -13.60 -3.22
CA LEU A 44 -13.87 -14.57 -3.80
C LEU A 44 -13.28 -15.46 -2.70
N PRO A 45 -13.12 -16.76 -2.96
CA PRO A 45 -12.63 -17.68 -1.94
C PRO A 45 -11.16 -17.41 -1.63
N VAL A 46 -10.80 -17.58 -0.36
CA VAL A 46 -9.43 -17.70 0.10
C VAL A 46 -9.27 -19.09 0.68
N SER A 47 -8.30 -19.85 0.17
CA SER A 47 -8.10 -21.25 0.50
C SER A 47 -6.69 -21.52 0.99
N VAL A 48 -6.48 -22.71 1.55
CA VAL A 48 -5.17 -23.25 1.88
C VAL A 48 -5.04 -24.63 1.25
N ASN A 49 -3.86 -24.94 0.72
CA ASN A 49 -3.56 -26.24 0.14
C ASN A 49 -2.79 -27.11 1.14
N TYR A 50 -3.35 -28.27 1.49
CA TYR A 50 -2.68 -29.28 2.33
C TYR A 50 -2.26 -30.47 1.48
N LEU A 51 -1.10 -31.04 1.79
CA LEU A 51 -0.71 -32.34 1.24
C LEU A 51 -1.62 -33.42 1.81
N LYS A 52 -2.18 -34.27 0.94
CA LYS A 52 -2.96 -35.44 1.37
C LYS A 52 -2.08 -36.59 1.87
N ASP A 53 -0.87 -36.69 1.34
CA ASP A 53 0.08 -37.77 1.58
C ASP A 53 1.51 -37.24 1.76
N ALA A 54 2.50 -38.14 1.78
CA ALA A 54 3.91 -37.80 1.89
C ALA A 54 4.37 -36.80 0.79
N PRO A 55 5.32 -35.89 1.08
CA PRO A 55 5.79 -34.85 0.16
C PRO A 55 6.71 -35.43 -0.93
N VAL A 56 6.13 -36.18 -1.86
CA VAL A 56 6.82 -36.75 -3.03
C VAL A 56 6.40 -36.01 -4.31
N PRO A 57 7.23 -36.00 -5.38
CA PRO A 57 6.84 -35.41 -6.65
C PRO A 57 5.51 -35.99 -7.16
N GLY A 58 4.54 -35.12 -7.47
CA GLY A 58 3.20 -35.52 -7.92
C GLY A 58 2.19 -35.81 -6.81
N ALA A 59 2.53 -35.58 -5.53
CA ALA A 59 1.59 -35.72 -4.43
C ALA A 59 0.34 -34.85 -4.63
N GLU A 60 -0.82 -35.42 -4.28
CA GLU A 60 -2.09 -34.70 -4.35
C GLU A 60 -2.23 -33.67 -3.23
N PHE A 61 -2.85 -32.55 -3.57
CA PHE A 61 -3.22 -31.51 -2.63
C PHE A 61 -4.74 -31.48 -2.43
N GLU A 62 -5.16 -31.18 -1.22
CA GLU A 62 -6.52 -30.80 -0.88
C GLU A 62 -6.59 -29.29 -0.68
N SER A 63 -7.48 -28.62 -1.41
CA SER A 63 -7.75 -27.20 -1.21
C SER A 63 -8.95 -27.04 -0.28
N ILE A 64 -8.72 -26.39 0.87
CA ILE A 64 -9.75 -26.09 1.86
C ILE A 64 -10.02 -24.59 1.83
N VAL A 65 -11.27 -24.20 1.57
CA VAL A 65 -11.70 -22.80 1.67
C VAL A 65 -11.71 -22.39 3.15
N LEU A 66 -10.99 -21.31 3.45
CA LEU A 66 -10.93 -20.72 4.79
C LEU A 66 -12.05 -19.70 5.01
N PHE A 67 -12.27 -18.83 4.02
CA PHE A 67 -13.31 -17.81 4.03
C PHE A 67 -13.51 -17.24 2.62
N ASP A 68 -14.65 -16.58 2.39
CA ASP A 68 -14.89 -15.77 1.19
C ASP A 68 -14.61 -14.30 1.50
N PHE A 69 -13.73 -13.68 0.72
CA PHE A 69 -13.36 -12.27 0.88
C PHE A 69 -14.30 -11.37 0.06
N PRO A 70 -15.07 -10.46 0.71
CA PRO A 70 -15.97 -9.55 -0.01
C PRO A 70 -15.16 -8.49 -0.77
N VAL A 71 -15.14 -8.57 -2.09
CA VAL A 71 -14.25 -7.76 -2.94
C VAL A 71 -14.56 -6.26 -2.78
N ALA A 72 -15.84 -5.91 -2.80
CA ALA A 72 -16.27 -4.52 -2.64
C ALA A 72 -15.85 -3.89 -1.31
N LEU A 73 -15.86 -4.67 -0.21
CA LEU A 73 -15.38 -4.19 1.08
C LEU A 73 -13.87 -3.92 1.04
N GLY A 74 -13.09 -4.78 0.39
CA GLY A 74 -11.66 -4.53 0.17
C GLY A 74 -11.40 -3.26 -0.65
N VAL A 75 -12.18 -3.05 -1.72
CA VAL A 75 -12.06 -1.86 -2.57
C VAL A 75 -12.42 -0.59 -1.80
N ALA A 76 -13.53 -0.59 -1.05
CA ALA A 76 -13.91 0.52 -0.20
C ALA A 76 -12.85 0.80 0.90
N LEU A 77 -12.27 -0.26 1.46
CA LEU A 77 -11.30 -0.17 2.55
C LEU A 77 -9.99 0.50 2.11
N PHE A 78 -9.43 0.17 0.93
CA PHE A 78 -8.20 0.87 0.51
C PHE A 78 -8.47 2.36 0.30
N SER A 79 -9.63 2.73 -0.27
CA SER A 79 -9.99 4.14 -0.46
C SER A 79 -10.20 4.84 0.88
N LEU A 80 -10.82 4.17 1.86
CA LEU A 80 -10.99 4.70 3.21
C LEU A 80 -9.64 4.91 3.92
N ILE A 81 -8.69 3.98 3.78
CA ILE A 81 -7.34 4.11 4.33
C ILE A 81 -6.65 5.36 3.77
N SER A 82 -6.72 5.59 2.45
CA SER A 82 -6.17 6.79 1.82
C SER A 82 -6.87 8.06 2.32
N ALA A 83 -8.20 8.05 2.49
CA ALA A 83 -8.93 9.18 3.07
C ALA A 83 -8.46 9.51 4.50
N VAL A 84 -8.31 8.49 5.35
CA VAL A 84 -7.84 8.65 6.74
C VAL A 84 -6.42 9.23 6.77
N ALA A 85 -5.51 8.74 5.92
CA ALA A 85 -4.16 9.27 5.85
C ALA A 85 -4.13 10.74 5.43
N HIS A 86 -4.92 11.12 4.43
CA HIS A 86 -5.03 12.51 4.00
C HIS A 86 -5.62 13.41 5.09
N PHE A 87 -6.68 12.98 5.79
CA PHE A 87 -7.25 13.73 6.90
C PHE A 87 -6.31 13.85 8.09
N TRP A 88 -5.53 12.81 8.37
CA TRP A 88 -4.46 12.87 9.35
C TRP A 88 -3.40 13.91 8.95
N ILE A 89 -2.97 13.93 7.67
CA ILE A 89 -2.01 14.92 7.15
C ILE A 89 -2.52 16.35 7.30
N VAL A 90 -3.78 16.65 6.98
CA VAL A 90 -4.31 18.03 7.10
C VAL A 90 -4.72 18.42 8.51
N GLY A 91 -4.96 17.45 9.38
CA GLY A 91 -5.31 17.65 10.79
C GLY A 91 -4.09 17.55 11.71
N PRO A 92 -4.06 16.57 12.64
CA PRO A 92 -3.03 16.51 13.68
C PRO A 92 -1.61 16.25 13.15
N GLY A 93 -1.48 15.61 11.99
CA GLY A 93 -0.20 15.26 11.37
C GLY A 93 0.50 16.42 10.65
N PHE A 94 -0.16 17.57 10.44
CA PHE A 94 0.30 18.60 9.51
C PHE A 94 1.69 19.16 9.83
N LYS A 95 1.99 19.39 11.13
CA LYS A 95 3.31 19.88 11.55
C LYS A 95 4.42 18.88 11.22
N LYS A 96 4.16 17.59 11.50
CA LYS A 96 5.11 16.51 11.20
C LYS A 96 5.29 16.35 9.69
N TYR A 97 4.20 16.38 8.94
CA TYR A 97 4.22 16.34 7.47
C TYR A 97 5.04 17.49 6.88
N ALA A 98 4.83 18.73 7.31
CA ALA A 98 5.59 19.88 6.83
C ALA A 98 7.10 19.76 7.14
N ASN A 99 7.45 19.30 8.34
CA ASN A 99 8.83 19.02 8.72
C ASN A 99 9.44 17.86 7.91
N ASP A 100 8.68 16.81 7.63
CA ASP A 100 9.16 15.70 6.80
C ASP A 100 9.43 16.18 5.36
N LEU A 101 8.54 17.00 4.79
CA LEU A 101 8.76 17.59 3.47
C LEU A 101 9.98 18.51 3.42
N SER A 102 10.23 19.31 4.46
CA SER A 102 11.46 20.12 4.51
C SER A 102 12.71 19.23 4.56
N ASN A 103 12.59 17.98 4.99
CA ASN A 103 13.66 16.98 4.98
C ASN A 103 13.59 16.05 3.74
N MET A 104 12.93 16.49 2.65
CA MET A 104 12.80 15.75 1.38
C MET A 104 12.17 14.36 1.52
N ARG A 105 11.24 14.18 2.47
CA ARG A 105 10.58 12.90 2.70
C ARG A 105 9.09 13.05 2.97
N ASN A 106 8.34 11.97 2.79
CA ASN A 106 6.93 11.89 3.20
C ASN A 106 6.64 10.53 3.83
N ILE A 107 6.86 10.42 5.14
CA ILE A 107 6.69 9.15 5.87
C ILE A 107 5.22 8.71 5.88
N ALA A 108 4.28 9.66 5.96
CA ALA A 108 2.85 9.35 5.95
C ALA A 108 2.44 8.61 4.67
N ARG A 109 3.02 8.99 3.51
CA ARG A 109 2.83 8.32 2.22
C ARG A 109 3.26 6.85 2.27
N TRP A 110 4.45 6.56 2.79
CA TRP A 110 4.96 5.19 2.82
C TRP A 110 4.20 4.31 3.81
N VAL A 111 3.77 4.86 4.95
CA VAL A 111 2.90 4.13 5.89
C VAL A 111 1.58 3.77 5.21
N GLU A 112 0.93 4.75 4.57
CA GLU A 112 -0.33 4.50 3.89
C GLU A 112 -0.19 3.52 2.72
N TYR A 113 0.76 3.74 1.80
CA TYR A 113 0.99 2.85 0.66
C TYR A 113 1.34 1.43 1.06
N SER A 114 2.04 1.21 2.19
CA SER A 114 2.40 -0.15 2.63
C SER A 114 1.17 -0.99 2.98
N ILE A 115 0.03 -0.34 3.24
CA ILE A 115 -1.24 -0.98 3.56
C ILE A 115 -2.18 -0.91 2.37
N SER A 116 -2.42 0.28 1.80
CA SER A 116 -3.39 0.47 0.73
C SER A 116 -2.98 -0.23 -0.57
N SER A 117 -1.74 -0.04 -1.05
CA SER A 117 -1.26 -0.72 -2.25
C SER A 117 -1.15 -2.24 -2.05
N THR A 118 -0.85 -2.68 -0.83
CA THR A 118 -0.80 -4.09 -0.45
C THR A 118 -2.18 -4.73 -0.52
N LEU A 119 -3.21 -4.05 -0.01
CA LEU A 119 -4.59 -4.50 -0.18
C LEU A 119 -5.00 -4.52 -1.65
N MET A 120 -4.62 -3.49 -2.43
CA MET A 120 -4.92 -3.44 -3.86
C MET A 120 -4.32 -4.61 -4.64
N ILE A 121 -3.04 -4.94 -4.42
CA ILE A 121 -2.42 -6.05 -5.13
C ILE A 121 -3.02 -7.40 -4.72
N VAL A 122 -3.36 -7.59 -3.44
CA VAL A 122 -4.11 -8.78 -2.98
C VAL A 122 -5.45 -8.91 -3.69
N LEU A 123 -6.20 -7.82 -3.85
CA LEU A 123 -7.47 -7.83 -4.59
C LEU A 123 -7.29 -8.15 -6.07
N ILE A 124 -6.24 -7.60 -6.70
CA ILE A 124 -5.90 -7.92 -8.10
C ILE A 124 -5.55 -9.41 -8.22
N SER A 125 -4.76 -9.96 -7.30
CA SER A 125 -4.40 -11.39 -7.27
C SER A 125 -5.63 -12.29 -7.11
N LEU A 126 -6.56 -11.94 -6.21
CA LEU A 126 -7.83 -12.67 -6.02
C LEU A 126 -8.64 -12.72 -7.32
N ILE A 127 -8.77 -11.59 -8.03
CA ILE A 127 -9.50 -11.50 -9.30
C ILE A 127 -8.81 -12.33 -10.40
N ASN A 128 -7.49 -12.53 -10.31
CA ASN A 128 -6.70 -13.38 -11.20
C ASN A 128 -6.55 -14.84 -10.70
N ALA A 129 -7.48 -15.30 -9.85
CA ALA A 129 -7.55 -16.68 -9.35
C ALA A 129 -6.38 -17.13 -8.45
N VAL A 130 -5.62 -16.19 -7.88
CA VAL A 130 -4.66 -16.50 -6.81
C VAL A 130 -5.41 -16.50 -5.47
N TRP A 131 -5.91 -17.66 -5.08
CA TRP A 131 -6.75 -17.83 -3.88
C TRP A 131 -6.02 -18.46 -2.69
N ASP A 132 -4.83 -19.01 -2.91
CA ASP A 132 -4.04 -19.61 -1.84
C ASP A 132 -3.56 -18.53 -0.84
N ILE A 133 -3.88 -18.71 0.44
CA ILE A 133 -3.56 -17.75 1.50
C ILE A 133 -2.05 -17.54 1.67
N VAL A 134 -1.22 -18.56 1.43
CA VAL A 134 0.24 -18.45 1.55
C VAL A 134 0.78 -17.59 0.40
N ALA A 135 0.30 -17.82 -0.82
CA ALA A 135 0.63 -16.98 -1.98
C ALA A 135 0.20 -15.52 -1.76
N LEU A 136 -1.03 -15.30 -1.28
CA LEU A 136 -1.54 -13.96 -0.97
C LEU A 136 -0.73 -13.25 0.12
N MET A 137 -0.34 -13.96 1.19
CA MET A 137 0.54 -13.41 2.23
C MET A 137 1.93 -13.06 1.70
N ALA A 138 2.49 -13.90 0.83
CA ALA A 138 3.79 -13.63 0.20
C ALA A 138 3.73 -12.40 -0.71
N ILE A 139 2.68 -12.30 -1.54
CA ILE A 139 2.39 -11.13 -2.39
C ILE A 139 2.23 -9.87 -1.52
N ALA A 140 1.50 -9.98 -0.42
CA ALA A 140 1.31 -8.86 0.48
C ALA A 140 2.64 -8.40 1.11
N GLY A 141 3.44 -9.34 1.59
CA GLY A 141 4.75 -9.07 2.20
C GLY A 141 5.74 -8.44 1.23
N VAL A 142 5.82 -8.95 -0.01
CA VAL A 142 6.76 -8.43 -1.01
C VAL A 142 6.32 -7.05 -1.53
N ASN A 143 5.01 -6.80 -1.67
CA ASN A 143 4.51 -5.47 -2.02
C ASN A 143 4.75 -4.44 -0.90
N ALA A 144 4.50 -4.81 0.36
CA ALA A 144 4.86 -3.97 1.49
C ALA A 144 6.37 -3.68 1.51
N SER A 145 7.20 -4.67 1.18
CA SER A 145 8.66 -4.52 1.08
C SER A 145 9.06 -3.50 0.00
N MET A 146 8.44 -3.53 -1.19
CA MET A 146 8.65 -2.52 -2.23
C MET A 146 8.45 -1.09 -1.69
N ILE A 147 7.37 -0.87 -0.94
CA ILE A 147 7.07 0.43 -0.34
C ILE A 147 8.11 0.81 0.72
N LEU A 148 8.50 -0.13 1.58
CA LEU A 148 9.53 0.11 2.60
C LEU A 148 10.89 0.42 1.99
N PHE A 149 11.24 -0.16 0.83
CA PHE A 149 12.44 0.23 0.09
C PHE A 149 12.37 1.68 -0.43
N GLY A 150 11.20 2.13 -0.89
CA GLY A 150 10.97 3.54 -1.22
C GLY A 150 11.14 4.46 0.00
N TRP A 151 10.67 4.03 1.18
CA TRP A 151 10.96 4.75 2.42
C TRP A 151 12.45 4.75 2.75
N LEU A 152 13.14 3.62 2.63
CA LEU A 152 14.59 3.55 2.86
C LEU A 152 15.35 4.48 1.90
N GLN A 153 14.93 4.59 0.64
CA GLN A 153 15.47 5.55 -0.32
C GLN A 153 15.37 6.98 0.22
N GLU A 154 14.17 7.44 0.63
CA GLU A 154 13.99 8.79 1.18
C GLU A 154 14.66 8.99 2.56
N LYS A 155 14.88 7.91 3.33
CA LYS A 155 15.51 7.97 4.65
C LYS A 155 17.03 8.01 4.56
N TYR A 156 17.61 7.35 3.57
CA TYR A 156 19.05 7.15 3.48
C TYR A 156 19.74 8.01 2.43
N GLU A 157 19.05 8.34 1.35
CA GLU A 157 19.64 8.96 0.17
C GLU A 157 19.12 10.37 -0.07
N GLU A 158 19.95 11.17 -0.75
CA GLU A 158 19.61 12.53 -1.15
C GLU A 158 19.62 12.68 -2.67
N PRO A 159 18.62 13.36 -3.26
CA PRO A 159 18.61 13.66 -4.69
C PRO A 159 19.91 14.33 -5.16
N GLY A 160 20.46 13.84 -6.27
CA GLY A 160 21.70 14.37 -6.86
C GLY A 160 23.00 13.81 -6.26
N LYS A 161 22.96 13.00 -5.19
CA LYS A 161 24.15 12.34 -4.63
C LYS A 161 24.42 10.92 -5.15
N GLY A 162 23.57 10.40 -6.03
CA GLY A 162 23.87 9.28 -6.93
C GLY A 162 23.54 7.86 -6.45
N SER A 163 23.07 7.64 -5.22
CA SER A 163 22.68 6.30 -4.76
C SER A 163 21.19 6.02 -4.99
N LEU A 164 20.92 4.93 -5.70
CA LEU A 164 19.58 4.42 -6.02
C LEU A 164 19.40 2.96 -5.58
N LEU A 165 20.28 2.46 -4.69
CA LEU A 165 20.27 1.05 -4.33
C LEU A 165 18.95 0.62 -3.66
N PRO A 166 18.40 1.34 -2.66
CA PRO A 166 17.08 1.03 -2.13
C PRO A 166 15.98 1.09 -3.20
N PHE A 167 16.01 2.08 -4.09
CA PHE A 167 15.08 2.16 -5.22
C PHE A 167 15.10 0.89 -6.08
N TRP A 168 16.28 0.40 -6.47
CA TRP A 168 16.40 -0.82 -7.28
C TRP A 168 15.91 -2.07 -6.53
N PHE A 169 16.17 -2.19 -5.23
CA PHE A 169 15.59 -3.26 -4.42
C PHE A 169 14.06 -3.16 -4.36
N GLY A 170 13.53 -1.94 -4.28
CA GLY A 170 12.10 -1.67 -4.41
C GLY A 170 11.54 -2.15 -5.75
N CYS A 171 12.22 -1.89 -6.88
CA CYS A 171 11.80 -2.38 -8.20
C CYS A 171 11.81 -3.91 -8.27
N ILE A 172 12.84 -4.57 -7.73
CA ILE A 172 12.93 -6.04 -7.71
C ILE A 172 11.79 -6.63 -6.88
N ALA A 173 11.54 -6.12 -5.68
CA ALA A 173 10.40 -6.55 -4.87
C ALA A 173 9.06 -6.25 -5.56
N GLY A 174 8.96 -5.07 -6.17
CA GLY A 174 7.75 -4.54 -6.76
C GLY A 174 7.28 -5.25 -8.02
N ILE A 175 8.20 -5.86 -8.79
CA ILE A 175 7.83 -6.61 -10.00
C ILE A 175 7.31 -8.02 -9.69
N VAL A 176 7.69 -8.62 -8.55
CA VAL A 176 7.35 -10.02 -8.23
C VAL A 176 5.84 -10.29 -8.24
N PRO A 177 4.96 -9.46 -7.64
CA PRO A 177 3.51 -9.72 -7.69
C PRO A 177 2.86 -9.65 -9.08
N TRP A 178 3.55 -9.07 -10.06
CA TRP A 178 3.03 -8.89 -11.43
C TRP A 178 3.44 -10.01 -12.38
N ILE A 179 4.42 -10.83 -11.98
CA ILE A 179 4.87 -12.02 -12.71
C ILE A 179 4.02 -13.20 -12.28
#